data_AF-A0A1M6F9Z4-F1
#
_entry.id   AF-A0A1M6F9Z4-F1
#
_cell.length_a   1.000
_cell.length_b   1.000
_cell.length_c   1.000
_cell.angle_alpha   90.00
_cell.angle_beta   90.00
_cell.angle_gamma   90.00
#
_symmetry.space_group_name_H-M   'P 1'
#
loop_
_entity.id
_entity.type
_entity.pdbx_description
1 polymer ?
#
loop_
_entity_poly.entity_id
_entity_poly.type
_entity_poly.pdbx_seq_one_letter_code
_entity_poly.pdbx_strand_id
1 'polypeptide(L)'
;MSEVHASSQANPENRRHELMTRIAGCQEYADANNHAAVFITMTTPSRFHRLKKRGHYWIENPAFDGSCPRDAHAWLSLNWSRFRSWADRHGLDYYGLRVVEPHQDGTPHWHGVFFMPLDQTGPFIKALQHYQCQQDSAELYDASGKPKHKAMKARFDAKLLDGTEGGAVAYLAKYISKNVDGFGLDDLTDSDNRKAKLQDTVKNVTAWSRQFCFRQFQFQKTPSATVWRELRRIQDKQEYCLFEKARRAADMGFFSAYFDYMGGHRLPQSLRPIKPRTKARENKYGETIHHIIGLEGSGLVVLTHETEWKLVKKPAVKQEASQDGGSRRPWSSGNNYTPAEKPTRQQQIISNFLLQCELDRCGPPEYEEFFST
;
A
#
# COMPACT_ATOMS: atom_id res chain seq x y z
N MET A 1 9.94 -1.76 -19.74
CA MET A 1 8.90 -1.15 -18.86
C MET A 1 8.18 -2.21 -18.02
N SER A 2 7.88 -3.40 -18.55
CA SER A 2 7.29 -4.53 -17.81
C SER A 2 8.12 -4.96 -16.59
N GLU A 3 9.44 -5.11 -16.73
CA GLU A 3 10.33 -5.54 -15.62
C GLU A 3 10.41 -4.50 -14.49
N VAL A 4 10.45 -3.22 -14.83
CA VAL A 4 10.43 -2.11 -13.84
C VAL A 4 9.09 -2.08 -13.10
N HIS A 5 7.97 -2.31 -13.80
CA HIS A 5 6.67 -2.43 -13.16
C HIS A 5 6.63 -3.63 -12.21
N ALA A 6 7.08 -4.80 -12.68
CA ALA A 6 7.07 -6.06 -11.93
C ALA A 6 7.88 -6.01 -10.63
N SER A 7 8.97 -5.25 -10.60
CA SER A 7 9.84 -5.06 -9.42
C SER A 7 9.40 -3.91 -8.50
N SER A 8 8.44 -3.09 -8.92
CA SER A 8 8.01 -1.90 -8.17
C SER A 8 6.86 -2.19 -7.21
N GLN A 9 6.64 -1.27 -6.27
CA GLN A 9 5.45 -1.24 -5.41
C GLN A 9 4.17 -0.79 -6.15
N ALA A 10 4.27 -0.45 -7.44
CA ALA A 10 3.10 -0.25 -8.30
C ALA A 10 2.45 -1.59 -8.70
N ASN A 11 3.22 -2.69 -8.68
CA ASN A 11 2.68 -4.03 -8.80
C ASN A 11 1.79 -4.33 -7.57
N PRO A 12 0.48 -4.59 -7.76
CA PRO A 12 -0.44 -4.88 -6.66
C PRO A 12 0.01 -6.04 -5.78
N GLU A 13 0.62 -7.07 -6.37
CA GLU A 13 1.10 -8.24 -5.64
C GLU A 13 2.23 -7.87 -4.66
N ASN A 14 3.24 -7.13 -5.13
CA ASN A 14 4.33 -6.65 -4.27
C ASN A 14 3.80 -5.74 -3.16
N ARG A 15 2.82 -4.89 -3.48
CA ARG A 15 2.18 -4.01 -2.52
C ARG A 15 1.43 -4.81 -1.46
N ARG A 16 0.71 -5.87 -1.85
CA ARG A 16 0.03 -6.79 -0.92
C ARG A 16 1.06 -7.46 -0.02
N HIS A 17 2.10 -8.07 -0.58
CA HIS A 17 3.16 -8.72 0.19
C HIS A 17 3.80 -7.75 1.19
N GLU A 18 4.14 -6.52 0.78
CA GLU A 18 4.74 -5.56 1.69
C GLU A 18 3.79 -5.10 2.82
N LEU A 19 2.50 -4.92 2.52
CA LEU A 19 1.49 -4.62 3.56
C LEU A 19 1.35 -5.79 4.55
N MET A 20 1.28 -7.01 4.02
CA MET A 20 1.15 -8.24 4.81
C MET A 20 2.36 -8.50 5.70
N THR A 21 3.58 -8.41 5.18
CA THR A 21 4.82 -8.56 5.96
C THR A 21 4.87 -7.58 7.13
N ARG A 22 4.45 -6.33 6.91
CA ARG A 22 4.52 -5.29 7.93
C ARG A 22 3.46 -5.46 9.02
N ILE A 23 2.23 -5.84 8.67
CA ILE A 23 1.20 -6.09 9.69
C ILE A 23 1.47 -7.39 10.45
N ALA A 24 1.95 -8.43 9.77
CA ALA A 24 2.39 -9.68 10.41
C ALA A 24 3.50 -9.41 11.43
N GLY A 25 4.53 -8.64 11.04
CA GLY A 25 5.58 -8.24 11.99
C GLY A 25 5.07 -7.35 13.14
N CYS A 26 4.00 -6.57 12.96
CA CYS A 26 3.37 -5.85 14.08
C CYS A 26 2.67 -6.80 15.06
N GLN A 27 2.01 -7.85 14.56
CA GLN A 27 1.40 -8.90 15.38
C GLN A 27 2.47 -9.70 16.12
N GLU A 28 3.50 -10.18 15.44
CA GLU A 28 4.62 -10.89 16.07
C GLU A 28 5.29 -10.03 17.17
N TYR A 29 5.49 -8.74 16.92
CA TYR A 29 6.01 -7.82 17.92
C TYR A 29 5.02 -7.62 19.09
N ALA A 30 3.72 -7.58 18.82
CA ALA A 30 2.69 -7.50 19.85
C ALA A 30 2.69 -8.75 20.75
N ASP A 31 2.74 -9.94 20.15
CA ASP A 31 2.75 -11.22 20.85
C ASP A 31 3.99 -11.33 21.75
N ALA A 32 5.17 -10.95 21.24
CA ALA A 32 6.41 -10.93 22.01
C ALA A 32 6.39 -9.94 23.20
N ASN A 33 5.55 -8.91 23.15
CA ASN A 33 5.43 -7.88 24.19
C ASN A 33 4.13 -7.99 25.02
N ASN A 34 3.34 -9.06 24.84
CA ASN A 34 2.03 -9.24 25.48
C ASN A 34 1.06 -8.06 25.26
N HIS A 35 1.09 -7.48 24.06
CA HIS A 35 0.18 -6.42 23.66
C HIS A 35 -1.12 -7.00 23.11
N ALA A 36 -2.23 -6.32 23.41
CA ALA A 36 -3.54 -6.67 22.89
C ALA A 36 -3.80 -5.98 21.55
N ALA A 37 -4.63 -6.61 20.71
CA ALA A 37 -5.06 -6.06 19.43
C ALA A 37 -6.52 -5.58 19.51
N VAL A 38 -6.77 -4.36 19.05
CA VAL A 38 -8.10 -3.75 18.96
C VAL A 38 -8.42 -3.47 17.50
N PHE A 39 -9.50 -4.08 17.01
CA PHE A 39 -10.10 -3.72 15.74
C PHE A 39 -11.09 -2.58 15.94
N ILE A 40 -11.05 -1.57 15.07
CA ILE A 40 -11.97 -0.44 15.09
C ILE A 40 -12.67 -0.27 13.74
N THR A 41 -13.87 0.28 13.79
CA THR A 41 -14.59 0.85 12.65
C THR A 41 -15.05 2.26 13.00
N MET A 42 -14.73 3.23 12.14
CA MET A 42 -15.14 4.62 12.28
C MET A 42 -15.91 5.07 11.04
N THR A 43 -17.16 5.49 11.25
CA THR A 43 -18.06 5.89 10.17
C THR A 43 -18.53 7.33 10.36
N THR A 44 -18.72 8.05 9.26
CA THR A 44 -19.17 9.44 9.25
C THR A 44 -20.65 9.62 9.64
N PRO A 45 -21.05 10.82 10.07
CA PRO A 45 -22.46 11.17 10.33
C PRO A 45 -23.39 10.96 9.15
N SER A 46 -24.67 10.75 9.43
CA SER A 46 -25.69 10.45 8.43
C SER A 46 -25.71 11.50 7.30
N ARG A 47 -25.40 12.76 7.61
CA ARG A 47 -25.35 13.84 6.61
C ARG A 47 -24.35 13.65 5.47
N PHE A 48 -23.32 12.81 5.66
CA PHE A 48 -22.36 12.46 4.61
C PHE A 48 -22.81 11.30 3.73
N HIS A 49 -23.82 10.53 4.15
CA HIS A 49 -24.27 9.33 3.45
C HIS A 49 -25.46 9.64 2.57
N ARG A 50 -25.30 9.47 1.26
CA ARG A 50 -26.38 9.66 0.28
C ARG A 50 -27.46 8.60 0.40
N LEU A 51 -27.07 7.36 0.74
CA LEU A 51 -27.99 6.23 0.82
C LEU A 51 -28.09 5.73 2.25
N LYS A 52 -29.29 5.31 2.64
CA LYS A 52 -29.51 4.55 3.88
C LYS A 52 -30.20 3.24 3.58
N LYS A 53 -29.91 2.23 4.39
CA LYS A 53 -30.50 0.89 4.25
C LYS A 53 -31.89 0.86 4.89
N ARG A 54 -32.90 0.41 4.13
CA ARG A 54 -34.26 0.11 4.61
C ARG A 54 -34.62 -1.32 4.22
N GLY A 55 -34.55 -2.24 5.17
CA GLY A 55 -34.69 -3.68 4.91
C GLY A 55 -33.57 -4.18 3.98
N HIS A 56 -33.96 -4.73 2.83
CA HIS A 56 -33.03 -5.22 1.80
C HIS A 56 -32.68 -4.19 0.72
N TYR A 57 -33.26 -2.98 0.79
CA TYR A 57 -33.10 -1.95 -0.23
C TYR A 57 -32.31 -0.75 0.29
N TRP A 58 -31.69 -0.04 -0.65
CA TRP A 58 -31.07 1.26 -0.42
C TRP A 58 -32.04 2.35 -0.86
N ILE A 59 -32.31 3.31 0.02
CA ILE A 59 -33.15 4.47 -0.28
C ILE A 59 -32.33 5.74 -0.07
N GLU A 60 -32.73 6.83 -0.73
CA GLU A 60 -32.10 8.12 -0.51
C GLU A 60 -32.25 8.57 0.95
N ASN A 61 -31.18 9.16 1.47
CA ASN A 61 -31.15 9.65 2.83
C ASN A 61 -31.53 11.13 2.86
N PRO A 62 -32.66 11.52 3.47
CA PRO A 62 -33.07 12.93 3.56
C PRO A 62 -32.11 13.80 4.38
N ALA A 63 -31.27 13.20 5.24
CA ALA A 63 -30.28 13.92 6.01
C ALA A 63 -29.03 14.28 5.20
N PHE A 64 -28.85 13.72 4.00
CA PHE A 64 -27.68 13.98 3.16
C PHE A 64 -27.59 15.45 2.76
N ASP A 65 -26.46 16.08 3.03
CA ASP A 65 -26.26 17.52 2.84
C ASP A 65 -25.55 17.88 1.52
N GLY A 66 -25.25 16.90 0.67
CA GLY A 66 -24.51 17.10 -0.57
C GLY A 66 -22.98 17.06 -0.42
N SER A 67 -22.46 16.80 0.78
CA SER A 67 -21.01 16.66 1.02
C SER A 67 -20.37 15.62 0.11
N CYS A 68 -19.16 15.90 -0.37
CA CYS A 68 -18.42 14.94 -1.18
C CYS A 68 -17.60 13.98 -0.31
N PRO A 69 -17.12 12.84 -0.85
CA PRO A 69 -16.27 11.90 -0.11
C PRO A 69 -15.05 12.55 0.55
N ARG A 70 -14.49 13.62 -0.04
CA ARG A 70 -13.34 14.33 0.53
C ARG A 70 -13.71 15.03 1.84
N ASP A 71 -14.90 15.62 1.93
CA ASP A 71 -15.38 16.29 3.14
C ASP A 71 -15.61 15.28 4.27
N ALA A 72 -16.20 14.14 3.94
CA ALA A 72 -16.39 13.01 4.84
C ALA A 72 -15.05 12.47 5.37
N HIS A 73 -14.04 12.31 4.49
CA HIS A 73 -12.70 11.88 4.90
C HIS A 73 -11.98 12.92 5.75
N ALA A 74 -12.16 14.22 5.45
CA ALA A 74 -11.60 15.31 6.23
C ALA A 74 -12.20 15.34 7.65
N TRP A 75 -13.50 15.08 7.80
CA TRP A 75 -14.17 14.95 9.10
C TRP A 75 -13.59 13.80 9.93
N LEU A 76 -13.40 12.61 9.34
CA LEU A 76 -12.74 11.48 10.03
C LEU A 76 -11.30 11.81 10.41
N SER A 77 -10.57 12.47 9.50
CA SER A 77 -9.18 12.87 9.71
C SER A 77 -9.03 13.88 10.85
N LEU A 78 -9.99 14.80 10.99
CA LEU A 78 -10.02 15.77 12.08
C LEU A 78 -10.21 15.07 13.43
N ASN A 79 -11.16 14.15 13.54
CA ASN A 79 -11.41 13.39 14.77
C ASN A 79 -10.20 12.53 15.14
N TRP A 80 -9.59 11.87 14.17
CA TRP A 80 -8.34 11.13 14.37
C TRP A 80 -7.19 12.04 14.84
N SER A 81 -7.06 13.24 14.26
CA SER A 81 -6.04 14.21 14.68
C SER A 81 -6.22 14.67 16.13
N ARG A 82 -7.47 14.93 16.54
CA ARG A 82 -7.82 15.25 17.93
C ARG A 82 -7.50 14.12 18.89
N PHE A 83 -7.90 12.89 18.52
CA PHE A 83 -7.54 11.68 19.26
C PHE A 83 -6.04 11.51 19.40
N ARG A 84 -5.26 11.63 18.31
CA ARG A 84 -3.79 11.53 18.35
C ARG A 84 -3.17 12.55 19.29
N SER A 85 -3.61 13.80 19.19
CA SER A 85 -3.12 14.87 20.06
C SER A 85 -3.42 14.60 21.53
N TRP A 86 -4.59 14.04 21.84
CA TRP A 86 -4.93 13.59 23.18
C TRP A 86 -4.08 12.41 23.63
N ALA A 87 -3.95 11.38 22.79
CA ALA A 87 -3.19 10.16 23.06
C ALA A 87 -1.73 10.49 23.39
N ASP A 88 -1.10 11.37 22.61
CA ASP A 88 0.30 11.77 22.83
C ASP A 88 0.48 12.53 24.16
N ARG A 89 -0.49 13.38 24.56
CA ARG A 89 -0.46 14.07 25.87
C ARG A 89 -0.67 13.14 27.06
N HIS A 90 -1.34 12.01 26.87
CA HIS A 90 -1.67 11.06 27.93
C HIS A 90 -0.75 9.83 27.91
N GLY A 91 0.34 9.86 27.11
CA GLY A 91 1.30 8.76 27.06
C GLY A 91 0.72 7.46 26.51
N LEU A 92 -0.23 7.55 25.57
CA LEU A 92 -0.85 6.36 24.98
C LEU A 92 0.00 5.82 23.84
N ASP A 93 0.55 4.64 24.09
CA ASP A 93 1.43 3.89 23.23
C ASP A 93 0.63 2.85 22.44
N TYR A 94 0.48 3.11 21.14
CA TYR A 94 -0.20 2.20 20.23
C TYR A 94 0.48 2.23 18.87
N TYR A 95 0.31 1.18 18.07
CA TYR A 95 0.81 1.11 16.70
C TYR A 95 -0.07 0.19 15.87
N GLY A 96 -0.02 0.31 14.55
CA GLY A 96 -0.80 -0.59 13.69
C GLY A 96 -1.11 0.01 12.34
N LEU A 97 -2.25 -0.38 11.77
CA LEU A 97 -2.66 -0.04 10.41
C LEU A 97 -4.09 0.46 10.38
N ARG A 98 -4.29 1.58 9.68
CA ARG A 98 -5.60 2.10 9.29
C ARG A 98 -5.84 1.87 7.79
N VAL A 99 -7.05 1.44 7.45
CA VAL A 99 -7.57 1.24 6.10
C VAL A 99 -8.73 2.19 5.85
N VAL A 100 -8.83 2.76 4.64
CA VAL A 100 -9.94 3.60 4.19
C VAL A 100 -10.68 2.88 3.08
N GLU A 101 -11.99 2.71 3.26
CA GLU A 101 -12.85 2.00 2.31
C GLU A 101 -14.11 2.81 1.99
N PRO A 102 -14.66 2.68 0.77
CA PRO A 102 -15.94 3.26 0.44
C PRO A 102 -17.07 2.39 0.98
N HIS A 103 -18.11 3.02 1.51
CA HIS A 103 -19.43 2.39 1.61
C HIS A 103 -20.06 2.21 0.23
N GLN A 104 -21.22 1.56 0.19
CA GLN A 104 -22.00 1.36 -1.03
C GLN A 104 -22.30 2.68 -1.77
N ASP A 105 -22.47 3.78 -1.04
CA ASP A 105 -22.75 5.10 -1.58
C ASP A 105 -21.47 5.91 -1.89
N GLY A 106 -20.29 5.32 -1.74
CA GLY A 106 -18.99 5.96 -1.97
C GLY A 106 -18.46 6.78 -0.78
N THR A 107 -19.19 6.86 0.33
CA THR A 107 -18.75 7.58 1.53
C THR A 107 -17.61 6.82 2.22
N PRO A 108 -16.48 7.46 2.55
CA PRO A 108 -15.38 6.78 3.20
C PRO A 108 -15.72 6.39 4.65
N HIS A 109 -15.31 5.19 5.04
CA HIS A 109 -15.20 4.77 6.44
C HIS A 109 -13.82 4.20 6.70
N TRP A 110 -13.43 4.16 7.97
CA TRP A 110 -12.13 3.66 8.37
C TRP A 110 -12.25 2.37 9.13
N HIS A 111 -11.45 1.40 8.74
CA HIS A 111 -11.12 0.25 9.56
C HIS A 111 -9.70 0.42 10.12
N GLY A 112 -9.41 -0.21 11.25
CA GLY A 112 -8.05 -0.23 11.75
C GLY A 112 -7.82 -1.36 12.73
N VAL A 113 -6.59 -1.85 12.75
CA VAL A 113 -6.09 -2.74 13.81
C VAL A 113 -4.97 -2.00 14.50
N PHE A 114 -5.07 -1.91 15.82
CA PHE A 114 -4.08 -1.29 16.67
C PHE A 114 -3.65 -2.23 17.78
N PHE A 115 -2.35 -2.27 18.02
CA PHE A 115 -1.70 -3.04 19.07
C PHE A 115 -1.24 -2.08 20.16
N MET A 116 -1.40 -2.48 21.42
CA MET A 116 -1.02 -1.68 22.59
C MET A 116 -0.96 -2.56 23.84
N PRO A 117 -0.29 -2.11 24.92
CA PRO A 117 -0.41 -2.73 26.24
C PRO A 117 -1.87 -2.91 26.66
N LEU A 118 -2.21 -4.03 27.29
CA LEU A 118 -3.59 -4.41 27.61
C LEU A 118 -4.33 -3.36 28.45
N ASP A 119 -3.64 -2.74 29.41
CA ASP A 119 -4.14 -1.68 30.29
C ASP A 119 -4.50 -0.39 29.52
N GLN A 120 -3.89 -0.17 28.35
CA GLN A 120 -4.16 1.01 27.52
C GLN A 120 -5.32 0.84 26.54
N THR A 121 -5.82 -0.39 26.35
CA THR A 121 -6.96 -0.68 25.44
C THR A 121 -8.24 0.08 25.85
N GLY A 122 -8.56 0.13 27.14
CA GLY A 122 -9.71 0.86 27.66
C GLY A 122 -9.63 2.36 27.39
N PRO A 123 -8.56 3.05 27.81
CA PRO A 123 -8.31 4.46 27.48
C PRO A 123 -8.36 4.75 25.97
N PHE A 124 -7.75 3.89 25.15
CA PHE A 124 -7.73 4.03 23.69
C PHE A 124 -9.15 4.04 23.11
N ILE A 125 -9.95 3.02 23.44
CA ILE A 125 -11.32 2.86 22.92
C ILE A 125 -12.20 4.02 23.39
N LYS A 126 -12.16 4.37 24.69
CA LYS A 126 -12.97 5.43 25.27
C LYS A 126 -12.69 6.79 24.64
N ALA A 127 -11.41 7.16 24.51
CA ALA A 127 -11.02 8.45 23.95
C ALA A 127 -11.36 8.53 22.45
N LEU A 128 -11.13 7.46 21.70
CA LEU A 128 -11.46 7.44 20.29
C LEU A 128 -12.98 7.51 20.06
N GLN A 129 -13.77 6.77 20.86
CA GLN A 129 -15.23 6.86 20.85
C GLN A 129 -15.70 8.28 21.18
N HIS A 130 -15.10 8.91 22.19
CA HIS A 130 -15.43 10.29 22.56
C HIS A 130 -15.26 11.25 21.38
N TYR A 131 -14.07 11.28 20.76
CA TYR A 131 -13.81 12.19 19.64
C TYR A 131 -14.66 11.89 18.40
N GLN A 132 -15.02 10.63 18.19
CA GLN A 132 -15.86 10.20 17.08
C GLN A 132 -17.35 10.51 17.29
N CYS A 133 -17.82 10.56 18.54
CA CYS A 133 -19.23 10.81 18.87
C CYS A 133 -19.51 12.25 19.37
N GLN A 134 -18.50 13.09 19.58
CA GLN A 134 -18.68 14.46 20.09
C GLN A 134 -19.39 15.39 19.08
N GLN A 135 -19.11 15.22 17.78
CA GLN A 135 -19.68 16.02 16.70
C GLN A 135 -20.86 15.30 16.06
N ASP A 136 -21.84 16.06 15.58
CA ASP A 136 -23.08 15.53 15.00
C ASP A 136 -23.75 14.54 15.97
N SER A 137 -23.69 14.84 17.27
CA SER A 137 -24.09 13.93 18.34
C SER A 137 -25.62 13.80 18.45
N ALA A 138 -26.37 14.80 18.00
CA ALA A 138 -27.84 14.81 18.05
C ALA A 138 -28.46 13.58 17.36
N GLU A 139 -27.86 13.06 16.28
CA GLU A 139 -28.38 11.87 15.60
C GLU A 139 -28.20 10.57 16.43
N LEU A 140 -27.28 10.59 17.40
CA LEU A 140 -26.94 9.46 18.27
C LEU A 140 -27.87 9.32 19.47
N TYR A 141 -28.72 10.31 19.75
CA TYR A 141 -29.69 10.30 20.85
C TYR A 141 -31.12 10.38 20.30
N ASP A 142 -32.09 9.85 21.05
CA ASP A 142 -33.51 10.07 20.75
C ASP A 142 -33.99 11.43 21.28
N ALA A 143 -35.26 11.76 21.03
CA ALA A 143 -35.85 13.03 21.46
C ALA A 143 -35.87 13.19 23.00
N SER A 144 -35.78 12.09 23.74
CA SER A 144 -35.71 12.06 25.20
C SER A 144 -34.28 12.13 25.73
N GLY A 145 -33.28 12.23 24.85
CA GLY A 145 -31.86 12.28 25.21
C GLY A 145 -31.22 10.91 25.50
N LYS A 146 -31.92 9.79 25.25
CA LYS A 146 -31.39 8.45 25.47
C LYS A 146 -30.51 8.00 24.29
N PRO A 147 -29.36 7.36 24.54
CA PRO A 147 -28.47 6.90 23.47
C PRO A 147 -29.14 5.84 22.59
N LYS A 148 -29.11 6.07 21.28
CA LYS A 148 -29.49 5.09 20.26
C LYS A 148 -28.32 4.14 20.03
N HIS A 149 -28.28 3.02 20.77
CA HIS A 149 -27.19 2.04 20.70
C HIS A 149 -26.81 1.60 19.28
N LYS A 150 -27.80 1.42 18.39
CA LYS A 150 -27.52 1.07 16.99
C LYS A 150 -26.79 2.18 16.23
N ALA A 151 -27.17 3.45 16.43
CA ALA A 151 -26.52 4.58 15.78
C ALA A 151 -25.11 4.81 16.34
N MET A 152 -24.94 4.67 17.66
CA MET A 152 -23.62 4.76 18.30
C MET A 152 -22.67 3.66 17.79
N LYS A 153 -23.14 2.40 17.72
CA LYS A 153 -22.36 1.30 17.19
C LYS A 153 -22.03 1.47 15.70
N ALA A 154 -22.94 2.04 14.92
CA ALA A 154 -22.69 2.35 13.51
C ALA A 154 -21.65 3.47 13.34
N ARG A 155 -21.64 4.47 14.24
CA ARG A 155 -20.66 5.57 14.25
C ARG A 155 -19.26 5.10 14.64
N PHE A 156 -19.18 4.25 15.66
CA PHE A 156 -17.95 3.69 16.20
C PHE A 156 -18.18 2.29 16.77
N ASP A 157 -17.43 1.31 16.28
CA ASP A 157 -17.37 -0.04 16.84
C ASP A 157 -15.93 -0.40 17.14
N ALA A 158 -15.69 -1.03 18.29
CA ALA A 158 -14.38 -1.51 18.68
C ALA A 158 -14.50 -2.93 19.22
N LYS A 159 -13.58 -3.80 18.80
CA LYS A 159 -13.54 -5.21 19.21
C LYS A 159 -12.12 -5.56 19.64
N LEU A 160 -11.99 -6.12 20.82
CA LEU A 160 -10.74 -6.76 21.25
C LEU A 160 -10.61 -8.07 20.48
N LEU A 161 -9.44 -8.33 19.92
CA LEU A 161 -9.15 -9.55 19.20
C LEU A 161 -8.42 -10.49 20.15
N ASP A 162 -9.03 -11.64 20.43
CA ASP A 162 -8.54 -12.65 21.38
C ASP A 162 -7.70 -13.76 20.71
N GLY A 163 -7.45 -13.64 19.41
CA GLY A 163 -6.66 -14.61 18.63
C GLY A 163 -7.43 -15.84 18.16
N THR A 164 -8.68 -16.05 18.59
CA THR A 164 -9.45 -17.26 18.25
C THR A 164 -9.97 -17.26 16.80
N GLU A 165 -10.22 -16.09 16.22
CA GLU A 165 -10.71 -15.91 14.83
C GLU A 165 -9.58 -15.65 13.82
N GLY A 166 -8.42 -16.31 13.96
CA GLY A 166 -7.30 -16.18 13.01
C GLY A 166 -6.37 -14.96 13.23
N GLY A 167 -6.50 -14.28 14.37
CA GLY A 167 -5.67 -13.14 14.74
C GLY A 167 -5.94 -11.86 13.95
N ALA A 168 -5.29 -10.76 14.34
CA ALA A 168 -5.56 -9.44 13.76
C ALA A 168 -5.11 -9.30 12.31
N VAL A 169 -4.11 -10.10 11.90
CA VAL A 169 -3.60 -10.18 10.54
C VAL A 169 -4.65 -10.80 9.60
N ALA A 170 -5.32 -11.89 9.99
CA ALA A 170 -6.36 -12.49 9.15
C ALA A 170 -7.54 -11.53 8.92
N TYR A 171 -7.92 -10.79 9.97
CA TYR A 171 -8.99 -9.78 9.86
C TYR A 171 -8.62 -8.67 8.86
N LEU A 172 -7.37 -8.20 8.89
CA LEU A 172 -6.86 -7.19 7.95
C LEU A 172 -6.58 -7.73 6.55
N ALA A 173 -6.23 -9.00 6.40
CA ALA A 173 -5.96 -9.64 5.12
C ALA A 173 -7.16 -9.52 4.17
N LYS A 174 -8.39 -9.69 4.68
CA LYS A 174 -9.64 -9.47 3.94
C LYS A 174 -9.67 -8.08 3.31
N TYR A 175 -9.34 -7.05 4.09
CA TYR A 175 -9.37 -5.66 3.64
C TYR A 175 -8.20 -5.33 2.69
N ILE A 176 -7.02 -5.89 2.92
CA ILE A 176 -5.88 -5.73 2.01
C ILE A 176 -6.21 -6.35 0.64
N SER A 177 -6.67 -7.59 0.60
CA SER A 177 -7.03 -8.26 -0.65
C SER A 177 -8.17 -7.54 -1.37
N LYS A 178 -9.22 -7.08 -0.67
CA LYS A 178 -10.35 -6.33 -1.26
C LYS A 178 -9.93 -5.02 -1.95
N ASN A 179 -8.86 -4.38 -1.49
CA ASN A 179 -8.47 -3.04 -1.93
C ASN A 179 -7.25 -3.00 -2.85
N VAL A 180 -6.51 -4.11 -2.96
CA VAL A 180 -5.24 -4.15 -3.69
C VAL A 180 -5.36 -4.95 -4.98
N ASP A 181 -5.63 -6.26 -4.89
CA ASP A 181 -5.53 -7.18 -6.04
C ASP A 181 -6.64 -8.24 -6.13
N GLY A 182 -7.50 -8.36 -5.11
CA GLY A 182 -8.54 -9.38 -5.06
C GLY A 182 -8.02 -10.79 -4.75
N PHE A 183 -6.75 -10.94 -4.34
CA PHE A 183 -6.12 -12.23 -4.18
C PHE A 183 -6.75 -13.08 -3.06
N GLY A 184 -7.03 -14.36 -3.36
CA GLY A 184 -7.56 -15.34 -2.41
C GLY A 184 -9.03 -15.15 -2.05
N LEU A 185 -9.79 -14.44 -2.88
CA LEU A 185 -11.20 -14.09 -2.63
C LEU A 185 -12.17 -14.77 -3.61
N ASP A 186 -11.73 -15.77 -4.37
CA ASP A 186 -12.52 -16.42 -5.44
C ASP A 186 -13.82 -17.07 -4.92
N ASP A 187 -13.84 -17.48 -3.65
CA ASP A 187 -15.01 -18.13 -3.01
C ASP A 187 -15.72 -17.26 -1.95
N LEU A 188 -15.27 -16.02 -1.73
CA LEU A 188 -15.79 -15.16 -0.65
C LEU A 188 -16.75 -14.10 -1.16
N THR A 189 -18.03 -14.22 -0.81
CA THR A 189 -19.05 -13.21 -1.09
C THR A 189 -18.88 -12.01 -0.17
N ASP A 190 -18.94 -10.79 -0.73
CA ASP A 190 -18.83 -9.58 0.08
C ASP A 190 -19.99 -9.47 1.08
N SER A 191 -19.66 -9.33 2.37
CA SER A 191 -20.63 -9.06 3.43
C SER A 191 -21.40 -7.76 3.20
N ASP A 192 -20.76 -6.76 2.60
CA ASP A 192 -21.35 -5.44 2.33
C ASP A 192 -21.94 -5.33 0.92
N ASN A 193 -21.47 -6.13 -0.04
CA ASN A 193 -21.79 -6.00 -1.45
C ASN A 193 -22.11 -7.37 -2.11
N ARG A 194 -23.14 -8.06 -1.61
CA ARG A 194 -23.56 -9.42 -2.03
C ARG A 194 -23.89 -9.62 -3.53
N LYS A 195 -23.76 -8.59 -4.37
CA LYS A 195 -24.22 -8.60 -5.78
C LYS A 195 -23.13 -8.31 -6.82
N ALA A 196 -21.96 -7.78 -6.44
CA ALA A 196 -20.90 -7.45 -7.39
C ALA A 196 -19.80 -8.50 -7.36
N LYS A 197 -19.23 -8.84 -8.53
CA LYS A 197 -17.99 -9.61 -8.59
C LYS A 197 -16.90 -8.82 -7.87
N LEU A 198 -16.18 -9.48 -6.97
CA LEU A 198 -15.24 -8.83 -6.07
C LEU A 198 -14.07 -8.16 -6.82
N GLN A 199 -13.66 -8.72 -7.96
CA GLN A 199 -12.63 -8.15 -8.85
C GLN A 199 -13.04 -6.79 -9.43
N ASP A 200 -14.31 -6.61 -9.81
CA ASP A 200 -14.83 -5.32 -10.28
C ASP A 200 -14.91 -4.31 -9.13
N THR A 201 -15.15 -4.81 -7.91
CA THR A 201 -15.11 -4.00 -6.70
C THR A 201 -13.70 -3.46 -6.43
N VAL A 202 -12.64 -4.26 -6.60
CA VAL A 202 -11.24 -3.81 -6.40
C VAL A 202 -10.88 -2.65 -7.36
N LYS A 203 -11.26 -2.77 -8.64
CA LYS A 203 -11.05 -1.71 -9.64
C LYS A 203 -11.80 -0.42 -9.26
N ASN A 204 -13.06 -0.54 -8.84
CA ASN A 204 -13.87 0.59 -8.43
C ASN A 204 -13.31 1.29 -7.18
N VAL A 205 -12.87 0.52 -6.18
CA VAL A 205 -12.27 1.05 -4.95
C VAL A 205 -10.92 1.73 -5.25
N THR A 206 -10.11 1.16 -6.14
CA THR A 206 -8.85 1.77 -6.59
C THR A 206 -9.10 3.06 -7.36
N ALA A 207 -10.07 3.09 -8.26
CA ALA A 207 -10.44 4.29 -9.00
C ALA A 207 -10.98 5.39 -8.06
N TRP A 208 -11.86 5.01 -7.14
CA TRP A 208 -12.42 5.90 -6.11
C TRP A 208 -11.32 6.52 -5.24
N SER A 209 -10.43 5.71 -4.69
CA SER A 209 -9.34 6.22 -3.84
C SER A 209 -8.38 7.13 -4.59
N ARG A 210 -8.09 6.83 -5.87
CA ARG A 210 -7.26 7.70 -6.73
C ARG A 210 -7.98 9.01 -7.07
N GLN A 211 -9.26 8.98 -7.40
CA GLN A 211 -10.07 10.16 -7.73
C GLN A 211 -10.08 11.17 -6.58
N PHE A 212 -10.18 10.69 -5.35
CA PHE A 212 -10.20 11.56 -4.16
C PHE A 212 -8.84 11.70 -3.47
N CYS A 213 -7.77 11.13 -4.04
CA CYS A 213 -6.41 11.11 -3.49
C CYS A 213 -6.33 10.53 -2.06
N PHE A 214 -7.13 9.51 -1.75
CA PHE A 214 -7.13 8.87 -0.44
C PHE A 214 -5.96 7.91 -0.28
N ARG A 215 -5.20 8.11 0.80
CA ARG A 215 -4.27 7.11 1.29
C ARG A 215 -5.04 5.99 1.97
N GLN A 216 -5.34 4.93 1.20
CA GLN A 216 -6.08 3.76 1.66
C GLN A 216 -5.41 3.11 2.87
N PHE A 217 -4.13 2.75 2.74
CA PHE A 217 -3.38 2.07 3.80
C PHE A 217 -2.39 3.02 4.46
N GLN A 218 -2.52 3.16 5.77
CA GLN A 218 -1.62 3.98 6.57
C GLN A 218 -1.27 3.31 7.88
N PHE A 219 -0.01 2.91 7.99
CA PHE A 219 0.55 2.51 9.27
C PHE A 219 0.70 3.72 10.19
N GLN A 220 0.44 3.50 11.48
CA GLN A 220 0.45 4.48 12.54
C GLN A 220 1.50 4.06 13.58
N LYS A 221 2.36 5.00 13.98
CA LYS A 221 3.40 4.82 15.02
C LYS A 221 4.35 3.61 14.80
N THR A 222 4.41 3.05 13.58
CA THR A 222 5.41 2.04 13.19
C THR A 222 6.69 2.68 12.66
N PRO A 223 7.83 1.96 12.62
CA PRO A 223 9.02 2.47 11.95
C PRO A 223 8.80 2.78 10.47
N SER A 224 9.67 3.63 9.93
CA SER A 224 9.54 4.16 8.57
C SER A 224 9.62 3.05 7.53
N ALA A 225 8.61 2.99 6.67
CA ALA A 225 8.62 2.12 5.49
C ALA A 225 9.72 2.55 4.49
N THR A 226 10.08 3.84 4.49
CA THR A 226 11.17 4.35 3.66
C THR A 226 12.49 3.75 4.10
N VAL A 227 12.83 3.82 5.40
CA VAL A 227 14.07 3.23 5.93
C VAL A 227 14.07 1.72 5.68
N TRP A 228 12.95 1.04 5.94
CA TRP A 228 12.78 -0.39 5.64
C TRP A 228 13.07 -0.77 4.18
N ARG A 229 12.64 0.07 3.21
CA ARG A 229 12.90 -0.16 1.78
C ARG A 229 14.34 0.18 1.40
N GLU A 230 14.88 1.27 1.91
CA GLU A 230 16.25 1.70 1.62
C GLU A 230 17.29 0.73 2.19
N LEU A 231 17.05 0.15 3.37
CA LEU A 231 17.93 -0.88 3.94
C LEU A 231 18.07 -2.09 3.00
N ARG A 232 16.99 -2.49 2.32
CA ARG A 232 16.98 -3.61 1.35
C ARG A 232 17.68 -3.28 0.03
N ARG A 233 18.05 -2.02 -0.20
CA ARG A 233 18.86 -1.64 -1.37
C ARG A 233 20.36 -1.86 -1.12
N ILE A 234 20.78 -1.94 0.14
CA ILE A 234 22.18 -2.08 0.52
C ILE A 234 22.58 -3.56 0.38
N GLN A 235 23.39 -3.84 -0.65
CA GLN A 235 23.93 -5.17 -0.92
C GLN A 235 25.16 -5.47 -0.04
N ASP A 236 25.98 -4.46 0.21
CA ASP A 236 27.21 -4.61 0.97
C ASP A 236 26.96 -4.75 2.47
N LYS A 237 27.66 -5.71 3.08
CA LYS A 237 27.66 -5.91 4.53
C LYS A 237 28.27 -4.68 5.21
N GLN A 238 27.57 -4.16 6.22
CA GLN A 238 28.05 -3.04 7.03
C GLN A 238 28.72 -3.53 8.32
N GLU A 239 29.36 -2.61 9.04
CA GLU A 239 29.95 -2.89 10.35
C GLU A 239 28.90 -3.48 11.31
N TYR A 240 29.32 -4.42 12.17
CA TYR A 240 28.42 -5.12 13.09
C TYR A 240 27.92 -4.20 14.22
N CYS A 241 26.93 -3.40 13.89
CA CYS A 241 26.25 -2.45 14.76
C CYS A 241 24.73 -2.59 14.60
N LEU A 242 23.96 -1.74 15.28
CA LEU A 242 22.50 -1.72 15.16
C LEU A 242 22.04 -1.51 13.70
N PHE A 243 22.79 -0.75 12.91
CA PHE A 243 22.51 -0.56 11.49
C PHE A 243 22.51 -1.86 10.69
N GLU A 244 23.56 -2.70 10.83
CA GLU A 244 23.63 -3.99 10.12
C GLU A 244 22.57 -4.98 10.62
N LYS A 245 22.25 -4.95 11.93
CA LYS A 245 21.13 -5.75 12.48
C LYS A 245 19.80 -5.38 11.83
N ALA A 246 19.51 -4.09 11.71
CA ALA A 246 18.32 -3.59 11.03
C ALA A 246 18.32 -3.91 9.53
N ARG A 247 19.47 -3.79 8.85
CA ARG A 247 19.62 -4.16 7.42
C ARG A 247 19.29 -5.62 7.19
N ARG A 248 19.88 -6.53 7.99
CA ARG A 248 19.63 -7.98 7.90
C ARG A 248 18.17 -8.34 8.18
N ALA A 249 17.57 -7.73 9.20
CA ALA A 249 16.15 -7.92 9.49
C ALA A 249 15.27 -7.47 8.31
N ALA A 250 15.64 -6.36 7.67
CA ALA A 250 14.93 -5.86 6.49
C ALA A 250 15.06 -6.77 5.28
N ASP A 251 16.27 -7.22 4.98
CA ASP A 251 16.59 -8.10 3.86
C ASP A 251 15.87 -9.46 3.97
N MET A 252 15.83 -10.05 5.17
CA MET A 252 15.14 -11.31 5.44
C MET A 252 13.62 -11.19 5.60
N GLY A 253 13.07 -9.96 5.57
CA GLY A 253 11.63 -9.73 5.74
C GLY A 253 11.12 -9.84 7.19
N PHE A 254 12.01 -9.90 8.19
CA PHE A 254 11.64 -9.96 9.61
C PHE A 254 11.29 -8.58 10.16
N PHE A 255 10.07 -8.12 9.85
CA PHE A 255 9.62 -6.79 10.24
C PHE A 255 9.52 -6.60 11.76
N SER A 256 9.19 -7.66 12.53
CA SER A 256 9.16 -7.59 14.00
C SER A 256 10.53 -7.24 14.59
N ALA A 257 11.59 -7.95 14.17
CA ALA A 257 12.96 -7.66 14.60
C ALA A 257 13.43 -6.27 14.18
N TYR A 258 13.10 -5.84 12.95
CA TYR A 258 13.36 -4.46 12.52
C TYR A 258 12.60 -3.43 13.35
N PHE A 259 11.35 -3.71 13.72
CA PHE A 259 10.57 -2.82 14.59
C PHE A 259 11.29 -2.61 15.92
N ASP A 260 11.76 -3.70 16.52
CA ASP A 260 12.48 -3.69 17.79
C ASP A 260 13.81 -2.92 17.68
N TYR A 261 14.65 -3.24 16.68
CA TYR A 261 15.91 -2.52 16.43
C TYR A 261 15.72 -1.03 16.13
N MET A 262 14.55 -0.63 15.63
CA MET A 262 14.19 0.77 15.39
C MET A 262 13.61 1.47 16.63
N GLY A 263 13.79 0.90 17.82
CA GLY A 263 13.41 1.48 19.12
C GLY A 263 12.02 1.10 19.60
N GLY A 264 11.39 0.07 19.02
CA GLY A 264 10.10 -0.43 19.47
C GLY A 264 8.96 0.58 19.32
N HIS A 265 7.90 0.36 20.11
CA HIS A 265 6.61 1.08 20.03
C HIS A 265 6.62 2.45 20.74
N ARG A 266 7.47 2.64 21.75
CA ARG A 266 7.49 3.85 22.60
C ARG A 266 8.30 5.00 21.98
N LEU A 267 9.22 4.68 21.07
CA LEU A 267 10.13 5.68 20.52
C LEU A 267 9.46 6.50 19.41
N PRO A 268 9.41 7.83 19.53
CA PRO A 268 8.84 8.67 18.49
C PRO A 268 9.70 8.61 17.22
N GLN A 269 9.08 8.89 16.07
CA GLN A 269 9.72 8.76 14.76
C GLN A 269 11.02 9.59 14.63
N SER A 270 11.09 10.75 15.31
CA SER A 270 12.25 11.66 15.31
C SER A 270 13.46 11.12 16.08
N LEU A 271 13.25 10.20 17.03
CA LEU A 271 14.31 9.64 17.87
C LEU A 271 14.76 8.25 17.41
N ARG A 272 14.15 7.69 16.36
CA ARG A 272 14.54 6.38 15.83
C ARG A 272 16.01 6.39 15.35
N PRO A 273 16.72 5.26 15.54
CA PRO A 273 18.18 5.21 15.41
C PRO A 273 18.70 5.32 13.97
N ILE A 274 17.90 4.94 12.98
CA ILE A 274 18.24 5.03 11.55
C ILE A 274 17.29 6.00 10.87
N LYS A 275 17.84 6.97 10.13
CA LYS A 275 17.09 8.03 9.47
C LYS A 275 17.43 8.09 7.98
N PRO A 276 16.49 8.53 7.13
CA PRO A 276 16.80 8.81 5.75
C PRO A 276 17.72 10.03 5.67
N ARG A 277 18.81 9.90 4.93
CA ARG A 277 19.68 11.00 4.56
C ARG A 277 19.15 11.61 3.26
N THR A 278 18.93 12.92 3.25
CA THR A 278 18.35 13.64 2.11
C THR A 278 19.26 14.74 1.58
N LYS A 279 19.23 14.97 0.28
CA LYS A 279 19.93 16.08 -0.40
C LYS A 279 18.92 16.98 -1.12
N ALA A 280 19.15 18.29 -1.03
CA ALA A 280 18.39 19.28 -1.78
C ALA A 280 18.68 19.17 -3.28
N ARG A 281 17.64 19.25 -4.10
CA ARG A 281 17.70 19.25 -5.56
C ARG A 281 16.58 20.12 -6.11
N GLU A 282 16.87 20.92 -7.11
CA GLU A 282 15.84 21.66 -7.82
C GLU A 282 15.08 20.76 -8.78
N ASN A 283 13.75 20.87 -8.76
CA ASN A 283 12.89 20.21 -9.73
C ASN A 283 12.86 20.99 -11.05
N LYS A 284 12.18 20.45 -12.07
CA LYS A 284 12.01 21.10 -13.38
C LYS A 284 11.25 22.44 -13.35
N TYR A 285 10.68 22.80 -12.21
CA TYR A 285 9.93 24.03 -11.99
C TYR A 285 10.69 25.04 -11.09
N GLY A 286 11.94 24.76 -10.74
CA GLY A 286 12.77 25.62 -9.89
C GLY A 286 12.48 25.51 -8.38
N GLU A 287 11.64 24.56 -7.95
CA GLU A 287 11.36 24.35 -6.53
C GLU A 287 12.43 23.46 -5.91
N THR A 288 12.90 23.81 -4.71
CA THR A 288 13.83 22.99 -3.94
C THR A 288 13.10 21.80 -3.34
N ILE A 289 13.45 20.58 -3.77
CA ILE A 289 12.94 19.31 -3.25
C ILE A 289 14.06 18.53 -2.57
N HIS A 290 13.76 17.93 -1.42
CA HIS A 290 14.65 16.98 -0.76
C HIS A 290 14.39 15.58 -1.28
N HIS A 291 15.41 14.93 -1.85
CA HIS A 291 15.36 13.53 -2.23
C HIS A 291 16.28 12.70 -1.35
N ILE A 292 15.94 11.42 -1.18
CA ILE A 292 16.71 10.50 -0.35
C ILE A 292 17.95 10.06 -1.13
N ILE A 293 19.11 10.14 -0.49
CA ILE A 293 20.40 9.71 -1.06
C ILE A 293 20.98 8.48 -0.35
N GLY A 294 20.45 8.15 0.83
CA GLY A 294 20.97 7.08 1.67
C GLY A 294 20.32 7.03 3.04
N LEU A 295 20.99 6.33 3.95
CA LEU A 295 20.61 6.19 5.33
C LEU A 295 21.75 6.62 6.24
N GLU A 296 21.39 7.15 7.40
CA GLU A 296 22.34 7.48 8.47
C GLU A 296 21.85 6.91 9.80
N GLY A 297 22.74 6.37 10.60
CA GLY A 297 22.41 5.80 11.90
C GLY A 297 23.56 4.99 12.49
N SER A 298 23.61 4.89 13.81
CA SER A 298 24.67 4.17 14.53
C SER A 298 26.10 4.63 14.18
N GLY A 299 26.30 5.92 13.85
CA GLY A 299 27.59 6.45 13.42
C GLY A 299 27.94 6.19 11.96
N LEU A 300 27.12 5.43 11.23
CA LEU A 300 27.32 5.12 9.81
C LEU A 300 26.49 6.04 8.92
N VAL A 301 27.04 6.29 7.73
CA VAL A 301 26.33 6.91 6.61
C VAL A 301 26.53 6.01 5.39
N VAL A 302 25.43 5.46 4.88
CA VAL A 302 25.44 4.55 3.73
C VAL A 302 24.62 5.16 2.61
N LEU A 303 25.24 5.40 1.46
CA LEU A 303 24.57 5.94 0.28
C LEU A 303 23.92 4.81 -0.50
N THR A 304 22.67 5.01 -0.93
CA THR A 304 21.89 4.01 -1.69
C THR A 304 21.56 4.48 -3.11
N HIS A 305 21.72 5.78 -3.39
CA HIS A 305 21.43 6.38 -4.70
C HIS A 305 22.67 7.12 -5.23
N GLU A 306 23.71 6.37 -5.59
CA GLU A 306 24.95 6.94 -6.16
C GLU A 306 24.84 7.17 -7.67
N THR A 307 23.97 6.42 -8.35
CA THR A 307 23.81 6.48 -9.81
C THR A 307 22.74 7.49 -10.22
N GLU A 308 23.15 8.54 -10.93
CA GLU A 308 22.23 9.47 -11.57
C GLU A 308 21.97 9.09 -13.03
N TRP A 309 20.72 8.76 -13.35
CA TRP A 309 20.29 8.54 -14.73
C TRP A 309 19.92 9.87 -15.39
N LYS A 310 20.62 10.22 -16.48
CA LYS A 310 20.30 11.37 -17.32
C LYS A 310 19.68 10.90 -18.63
N LEU A 311 18.56 11.51 -19.00
CA LEU A 311 17.97 11.34 -20.33
C LEU A 311 18.88 12.01 -21.36
N VAL A 312 19.64 11.20 -22.09
CA VAL A 312 20.48 11.68 -23.19
C VAL A 312 19.72 11.46 -24.49
N LYS A 313 19.63 12.50 -25.34
CA LYS A 313 19.11 12.33 -26.71
C LYS A 313 20.03 11.36 -27.44
N LYS A 314 19.46 10.28 -28.00
CA LYS A 314 20.21 9.37 -28.86
C LYS A 314 20.82 10.20 -30.01
N PRO A 315 22.14 10.13 -30.25
CA PRO A 315 22.73 10.84 -31.36
C PRO A 315 22.03 10.40 -32.65
N ALA A 316 21.60 11.37 -33.46
CA ALA A 316 21.08 11.07 -34.78
C ALA A 316 22.20 10.41 -35.58
N VAL A 317 22.05 9.13 -35.89
CA VAL A 317 22.84 8.53 -36.95
C VAL A 317 22.46 9.30 -38.20
N LYS A 318 23.34 10.20 -38.65
CA LYS A 318 23.22 10.81 -39.98
C LYS A 318 23.48 9.71 -40.99
N GLN A 319 22.47 8.86 -41.24
CA GLN A 319 22.38 8.24 -42.54
C GLN A 319 22.14 9.39 -43.51
N GLU A 320 23.08 9.60 -44.41
CA GLU A 320 22.89 10.48 -45.56
C GLU A 320 21.56 10.08 -46.20
N ALA A 321 20.56 10.95 -46.06
CA ALA A 321 19.30 10.76 -46.75
C ALA A 321 19.61 10.83 -48.23
N SER A 322 19.55 9.69 -48.92
CA SER A 322 19.43 9.66 -50.37
C SER A 322 18.29 10.59 -50.74
N GLN A 323 18.60 11.61 -51.55
CA GLN A 323 17.61 12.50 -52.14
C GLN A 323 16.79 11.68 -53.13
N ASP A 324 15.77 10.99 -52.64
CA ASP A 324 14.73 10.45 -53.49
C ASP A 324 13.40 11.13 -53.14
N GLY A 325 12.88 11.84 -54.13
CA GLY A 325 11.68 12.65 -54.01
C GLY A 325 10.44 11.78 -53.87
N GLY A 326 9.54 12.15 -52.96
CA GLY A 326 8.16 11.63 -52.97
C GLY A 326 7.54 11.37 -51.61
N SER A 327 6.59 12.23 -51.23
CA SER A 327 5.40 11.90 -50.42
C SER A 327 5.56 11.18 -49.07
N ARG A 328 6.58 11.49 -48.26
CA ARG A 328 6.67 10.96 -46.88
C ARG A 328 7.11 11.98 -45.83
N ARG A 329 6.38 13.08 -45.70
CA ARG A 329 6.46 13.94 -44.51
C ARG A 329 5.48 13.44 -43.45
N PRO A 330 5.90 13.18 -42.19
CA PRO A 330 4.97 12.80 -41.12
C PRO A 330 4.12 14.01 -40.69
N TRP A 331 2.80 13.85 -40.56
CA TRP A 331 1.88 14.89 -40.08
C TRP A 331 1.50 14.74 -38.58
N SER A 332 2.19 13.90 -37.80
CA SER A 332 1.99 13.87 -36.34
C SER A 332 3.23 13.37 -35.58
N SER A 333 3.29 13.68 -34.28
CA SER A 333 4.39 13.33 -33.35
C SER A 333 4.37 11.88 -32.85
N GLY A 334 3.55 11.02 -33.46
CA GLY A 334 3.55 9.58 -33.19
C GLY A 334 4.59 8.88 -34.05
N ASN A 335 5.41 8.01 -33.45
CA ASN A 335 6.33 7.15 -34.20
C ASN A 335 5.50 6.16 -35.02
N ASN A 336 5.37 6.37 -36.33
CA ASN A 336 4.69 5.44 -37.23
C ASN A 336 5.53 4.17 -37.33
N TYR A 337 5.05 3.10 -36.68
CA TYR A 337 5.62 1.77 -36.80
C TYR A 337 5.37 1.25 -38.21
N THR A 338 6.41 1.17 -39.04
CA THR A 338 6.35 0.37 -40.27
C THR A 338 6.25 -1.09 -39.83
N PRO A 339 5.18 -1.84 -40.20
CA PRO A 339 5.20 -3.27 -39.97
C PRO A 339 6.38 -3.84 -40.76
N ALA A 340 7.36 -4.42 -40.06
CA ALA A 340 8.39 -5.19 -40.73
C ALA A 340 7.70 -6.32 -41.52
N GLU A 341 8.16 -6.56 -42.75
CA GLU A 341 7.66 -7.67 -43.57
C GLU A 341 7.74 -8.96 -42.74
N LYS A 342 6.65 -9.71 -42.70
CA LYS A 342 6.60 -10.97 -41.96
C LYS A 342 7.66 -11.89 -42.57
N PRO A 343 8.60 -12.45 -41.78
CA PRO A 343 9.58 -13.38 -42.31
C PRO A 343 8.86 -14.57 -42.94
N THR A 344 9.39 -15.05 -44.06
CA THR A 344 8.82 -16.21 -44.75
C THR A 344 8.86 -17.43 -43.84
N ARG A 345 7.98 -18.41 -44.10
CA ARG A 345 7.92 -19.65 -43.31
C ARG A 345 9.29 -20.33 -43.19
N GLN A 346 10.13 -20.27 -44.24
CA GLN A 346 11.50 -20.80 -44.21
C GLN A 346 12.41 -20.02 -43.24
N GLN A 347 12.34 -18.69 -43.23
CA GLN A 347 13.12 -17.87 -42.30
C GLN A 347 12.71 -18.11 -40.84
N GLN A 348 11.43 -18.36 -40.58
CA GLN A 348 10.94 -18.72 -39.24
C GLN A 348 11.44 -20.10 -38.81
N ILE A 349 11.47 -21.07 -39.71
CA ILE A 349 12.01 -22.42 -39.41
C ILE A 349 13.51 -22.35 -39.09
N ILE A 350 14.30 -21.62 -39.88
CA ILE A 350 15.74 -21.45 -39.63
C ILE A 350 15.98 -20.72 -38.30
N SER A 351 15.22 -19.64 -38.04
CA SER A 351 15.33 -18.90 -36.79
C SER A 351 14.97 -19.77 -35.59
N ASN A 352 13.93 -20.59 -35.67
CA ASN A 352 13.55 -21.49 -34.58
C ASN A 352 14.58 -22.61 -34.38
N PHE A 353 15.14 -23.17 -35.46
CA PHE A 353 16.21 -24.17 -35.37
C PHE A 353 17.44 -23.62 -34.65
N LEU A 354 17.92 -22.43 -35.05
CA LEU A 354 19.07 -21.78 -34.40
C LEU A 354 18.79 -21.45 -32.93
N LEU A 355 17.59 -20.95 -32.63
CA LEU A 355 17.18 -20.67 -31.25
C LEU A 355 17.11 -21.95 -30.40
N GLN A 356 16.77 -23.08 -31.00
CA GLN A 356 16.70 -24.38 -30.35
C GLN A 356 18.09 -25.02 -30.20
N CYS A 357 19.04 -24.69 -31.08
CA CYS A 357 20.47 -25.00 -30.92
C CYS A 357 21.13 -24.14 -29.84
N GLU A 358 20.78 -22.85 -29.71
CA GLU A 358 21.34 -21.95 -28.69
C GLU A 358 20.84 -22.23 -27.26
N LEU A 359 19.72 -22.94 -27.10
CA LEU A 359 19.12 -23.29 -25.81
C LEU A 359 19.53 -24.70 -25.30
N ASP A 360 20.49 -25.36 -25.98
CA ASP A 360 21.21 -26.59 -25.64
C ASP A 360 20.40 -27.76 -25.04
N ARG A 361 19.89 -28.64 -25.92
CA ARG A 361 19.87 -30.11 -25.74
C ARG A 361 19.86 -30.82 -27.10
N CYS A 362 20.97 -30.76 -27.84
CA CYS A 362 21.24 -31.75 -28.87
C CYS A 362 22.60 -32.38 -28.57
N GLY A 363 22.59 -33.63 -28.09
CA GLY A 363 23.72 -34.51 -28.36
C GLY A 363 23.90 -34.67 -29.88
N PRO A 364 25.04 -35.18 -30.35
CA PRO A 364 25.28 -35.37 -31.78
C PRO A 364 24.12 -36.16 -32.40
N PRO A 365 23.66 -35.80 -33.61
CA PRO A 365 22.49 -36.44 -34.20
C PRO A 365 22.78 -37.92 -34.50
N GLU A 366 21.83 -38.80 -34.20
CA GLU A 366 21.87 -40.27 -34.33
C GLU A 366 22.09 -40.84 -35.76
N TYR A 367 22.59 -40.07 -36.73
CA TYR A 367 22.92 -40.62 -38.06
C TYR A 367 24.28 -41.35 -38.10
N GLU A 368 25.12 -41.22 -37.07
CA GLU A 368 26.44 -41.90 -37.01
C GLU A 368 26.34 -43.41 -36.64
N GLU A 369 25.19 -43.90 -36.16
CA GLU A 369 24.98 -45.34 -35.92
C GLU A 369 24.64 -46.15 -37.18
N PHE A 370 24.44 -45.51 -38.35
CA PHE A 370 24.08 -46.22 -39.58
C PHE A 370 25.28 -46.74 -40.40
N PHE A 371 26.52 -46.43 -40.00
CA PHE A 371 27.74 -46.82 -40.72
C PHE A 371 28.69 -47.73 -39.93
N SER A 372 28.27 -48.23 -38.77
CA SER A 372 29.07 -49.16 -37.98
C SER A 372 28.26 -50.40 -37.54
N THR A 373 27.81 -51.19 -38.51
CA THR A 373 27.77 -52.67 -38.41
C THR A 373 27.69 -53.32 -39.78
#